data_AF-A0A0W1QJF9-F1
#
_entry.id   AF-A0A0W1QJF9-F1
#
_cell.length_a   1.000
_cell.length_b   1.000
_cell.length_c   1.000
_cell.angle_alpha   90.00
_cell.angle_beta   90.00
_cell.angle_gamma   90.00
#
_symmetry.space_group_name_H-M   'P 1'
#
loop_
_entity.id
_entity.type
_entity.pdbx_description
1 polymer ?
#
loop_
_entity_poly.entity_id
_entity_poly.type
_entity_poly.pdbx_seq_one_letter_code
_entity_poly.pdbx_strand_id
1 'polypeptide(L)'
;MTFPRQRDKIVIAPSNQSPWVGWLDAPGDRFTRAQVGAMKGNGIDPDTHGVFVTVFREATSREMYWPRGVAPPVFQFDCPVLSVTRDGRLRVIAPSGDVKIVLRNGWVKEPSYLNRHLLTQGKS
;
A
#
# COMPACT_ATOMS: atom_id res chain seq x y z
N MET A 1 -11.70 10.14 1.56
CA MET A 1 -12.31 8.88 1.06
C MET A 1 -11.58 7.72 1.72
N THR A 2 -12.30 6.66 2.08
CA THR A 2 -11.72 5.46 2.70
C THR A 2 -11.89 4.30 1.74
N PHE A 3 -10.79 3.73 1.28
CA PHE A 3 -10.82 2.51 0.47
C PHE A 3 -10.66 1.28 1.35
N PRO A 4 -11.18 0.11 0.95
CA PRO A 4 -10.96 -1.11 1.71
C PRO A 4 -9.47 -1.46 1.72
N ARG A 5 -9.03 -2.09 2.81
CA ARG A 5 -7.80 -2.90 2.77
C ARG A 5 -8.00 -4.07 1.80
N GLN A 6 -6.90 -4.65 1.31
CA GLN A 6 -6.96 -5.83 0.44
C GLN A 6 -7.70 -6.98 1.13
N ARG A 7 -8.44 -7.79 0.37
CA ARG A 7 -9.25 -8.90 0.89
C ARG A 7 -8.41 -9.96 1.60
N ASP A 8 -9.02 -10.67 2.55
CA ASP A 8 -8.41 -11.79 3.29
C ASP A 8 -8.00 -12.97 2.38
N LYS A 9 -8.75 -13.21 1.30
CA LYS A 9 -8.47 -14.24 0.30
C LYS A 9 -8.01 -13.59 -1.00
N ILE A 10 -6.75 -13.84 -1.36
CA ILE A 10 -6.17 -13.41 -2.63
C ILE A 10 -5.46 -14.58 -3.31
N VAL A 11 -5.42 -14.55 -4.64
CA VAL A 11 -4.61 -15.50 -5.41
C VAL A 11 -3.23 -14.88 -5.62
N ILE A 12 -2.21 -15.42 -4.95
CA ILE A 12 -0.81 -15.05 -5.20
C ILE A 12 -0.26 -16.01 -6.25
N ALA A 13 -0.07 -15.51 -7.47
CA ALA A 13 0.59 -16.27 -8.53
C ALA A 13 2.13 -16.23 -8.34
N PRO A 14 2.88 -17.30 -8.68
CA PRO A 14 4.35 -17.34 -8.57
C PRO A 14 5.08 -16.23 -9.34
N SER A 15 4.50 -15.72 -10.42
CA SER A 15 5.02 -14.59 -11.20
C SER A 15 4.67 -13.22 -10.62
N ASN A 16 3.87 -13.16 -9.54
CA ASN A 16 3.50 -11.94 -8.83
C ASN A 16 4.33 -11.82 -7.54
N GLN A 17 5.66 -11.69 -7.70
CA GLN A 17 6.67 -11.76 -6.63
C GLN A 17 6.72 -10.53 -5.69
N SER A 18 5.65 -9.76 -5.55
CA SER A 18 5.64 -8.64 -4.61
C SER A 18 4.24 -8.39 -4.07
N PRO A 19 3.72 -9.33 -3.27
CA PRO A 19 2.42 -9.14 -2.68
C PRO A 19 2.53 -7.97 -1.70
N TRP A 20 1.82 -6.89 -2.00
CA TRP A 20 1.50 -5.78 -1.07
C TRP A 20 0.64 -6.27 0.12
N VAL A 21 0.86 -7.50 0.56
CA VAL A 21 -0.09 -8.31 1.31
C VAL A 21 0.55 -8.57 2.65
N GLY A 22 -0.22 -8.27 3.68
CA GLY A 22 0.06 -8.64 5.04
C GLY A 22 -1.24 -8.54 5.81
N TRP A 23 -1.29 -9.27 6.91
CA TRP A 23 -2.44 -9.33 7.78
C TRP A 23 -2.11 -8.65 9.09
N LEU A 24 -3.12 -8.02 9.67
CA LEU A 24 -3.05 -7.53 11.04
C LEU A 24 -3.01 -8.71 11.99
N ASP A 25 -2.36 -8.54 13.15
CA ASP A 25 -2.41 -9.55 14.21
C ASP A 25 -3.73 -9.45 14.99
N ALA A 26 -4.24 -8.23 15.20
CA ALA A 26 -5.52 -7.98 15.87
C ALA A 26 -6.38 -6.92 15.15
N PRO A 27 -7.72 -6.98 15.30
CA PRO A 27 -8.60 -5.90 14.87
C PRO A 27 -8.23 -4.58 15.57
N GLY A 28 -8.04 -3.52 14.78
CA GLY A 28 -7.60 -2.21 15.28
C GLY A 28 -6.11 -1.94 15.12
N ASP A 29 -5.30 -2.96 14.82
CA ASP A 29 -3.89 -2.74 14.53
C ASP A 29 -3.71 -1.83 13.31
N ARG A 30 -2.84 -0.85 13.50
CA ARG A 30 -2.49 0.08 12.43
C ARG A 30 -1.60 -0.58 11.39
N PHE A 31 -0.58 -1.30 11.84
CA PHE A 31 0.44 -1.93 10.99
C PHE A 31 0.37 -3.45 11.13
N THR A 32 0.76 -4.17 10.08
CA THR A 32 0.88 -5.63 10.13
C THR A 32 2.07 -6.05 10.97
N ARG A 33 2.08 -7.30 11.46
CA ARG A 33 3.24 -7.88 12.16
C ARG A 33 4.53 -7.76 11.36
N ALA A 34 4.45 -7.98 10.05
CA ALA A 34 5.58 -7.89 9.15
C ALA A 34 6.10 -6.46 9.02
N GLN A 35 5.21 -5.46 8.96
CA GLN A 35 5.58 -4.05 9.01
C GLN A 35 6.28 -3.72 10.33
N VAL A 36 5.70 -4.12 11.47
CA VAL A 36 6.30 -3.89 12.80
C VAL A 36 7.69 -4.53 12.91
N GLY A 37 7.85 -5.76 12.44
CA GLY A 37 9.14 -6.44 12.40
C GLY A 37 10.17 -5.68 11.55
N ALA A 38 9.78 -5.24 10.35
CA ALA A 38 10.63 -4.45 9.47
C ALA A 38 10.97 -3.07 10.05
N MET A 39 10.03 -2.39 10.71
CA MET A 39 10.26 -1.12 11.41
C MET A 39 11.32 -1.29 12.48
N LYS A 40 11.14 -2.28 13.38
CA LYS A 40 12.12 -2.60 14.43
C LYS A 40 13.50 -2.92 13.86
N GLY A 41 13.56 -3.71 12.78
CA GLY A 41 14.81 -4.01 12.08
C GLY A 41 15.52 -2.79 11.46
N ASN A 42 14.77 -1.71 11.19
CA ASN A 42 15.31 -0.43 10.69
C ASN A 42 15.45 0.63 11.80
N GLY A 43 15.31 0.25 13.08
CA GLY A 43 15.41 1.18 14.21
C GLY A 43 14.25 2.19 14.31
N ILE A 44 13.11 1.90 13.68
CA ILE A 44 11.90 2.73 13.75
C ILE A 44 11.01 2.19 14.86
N ASP A 45 10.68 3.03 15.83
CA ASP A 45 9.69 2.72 16.85
C ASP A 45 8.28 2.81 16.24
N PRO A 46 7.51 1.69 16.22
CA PRO A 46 6.15 1.65 15.68
C PRO A 46 5.15 2.54 16.43
N ASP A 47 5.41 2.85 17.71
CA ASP A 47 4.45 3.56 18.56
C ASP A 47 4.72 5.07 18.62
N THR A 48 5.96 5.52 18.35
CA THR A 48 6.37 6.90 18.65
C THR A 48 7.05 7.67 17.52
N HIS A 49 7.59 7.01 16.48
CA HIS A 49 8.49 7.66 15.51
C HIS A 49 8.17 7.44 14.02
N GLY A 50 7.02 6.87 13.68
CA GLY A 50 6.68 6.59 12.28
C GLY A 50 6.11 7.80 11.54
N VAL A 51 6.87 8.42 10.63
CA VAL A 51 6.25 9.09 9.47
C VAL A 51 5.63 8.00 8.62
N PHE A 52 4.33 8.07 8.37
CA PHE A 52 3.62 7.12 7.51
C PHE A 52 2.90 7.86 6.39
N VAL A 53 2.67 7.14 5.30
CA VAL A 53 1.86 7.60 4.18
C VAL A 53 0.76 6.59 3.92
N THR A 54 -0.42 7.10 3.58
CA THR A 54 -1.49 6.28 3.05
C THR A 54 -1.19 5.95 1.59
N VAL A 55 -0.95 4.67 1.31
CA VAL A 55 -0.63 4.13 0.00
C VAL A 55 -1.88 3.65 -0.71
N PHE A 56 -2.02 3.99 -2.00
CA PHE A 56 -3.13 3.57 -2.86
C PHE A 56 -2.64 2.66 -4.00
N ARG A 57 -3.36 1.56 -4.23
CA ARG A 57 -3.03 0.59 -5.29
C ARG A 57 -4.29 0.10 -5.99
N GLU A 58 -4.31 0.13 -7.31
CA GLU A 58 -5.31 -0.59 -8.08
C GLU A 58 -5.12 -2.10 -7.92
N ALA A 59 -6.21 -2.82 -7.71
CA ALA A 59 -6.26 -4.26 -7.84
C ALA A 59 -5.80 -4.67 -9.25
N THR A 60 -5.14 -5.82 -9.35
CA THR A 60 -4.85 -6.44 -10.65
C THR A 60 -5.91 -7.49 -10.98
N SER A 61 -6.16 -7.73 -12.26
CA SER A 61 -7.22 -8.67 -12.70
C SER A 61 -6.93 -10.12 -12.27
N ARG A 62 -5.67 -10.40 -11.92
CA ARG A 62 -5.23 -11.68 -11.34
C ARG A 62 -5.57 -11.81 -9.86
N GLU A 63 -5.69 -10.69 -9.14
CA GLU A 63 -6.07 -10.68 -7.72
C GLU A 63 -7.58 -10.71 -7.52
N MET A 64 -8.32 -10.07 -8.43
CA MET A 64 -9.77 -9.97 -8.36
C MET A 64 -10.34 -9.73 -9.75
N TYR A 65 -11.49 -10.35 -10.04
CA TYR A 65 -12.28 -10.01 -11.22
C TYR A 65 -13.10 -8.73 -10.98
N TRP A 66 -13.14 -7.85 -11.99
CA TRP A 66 -14.13 -6.78 -12.11
C TRP A 66 -14.59 -6.66 -13.57
N PRO A 67 -15.79 -6.12 -13.85
CA PRO A 67 -16.32 -6.02 -15.21
C PRO A 67 -15.48 -5.10 -16.11
N ARG A 68 -15.48 -5.40 -17.42
CA ARG A 68 -14.80 -4.56 -18.42
C ARG A 68 -15.45 -3.17 -18.48
N GLY A 69 -14.63 -2.12 -18.57
CA GLY A 69 -15.10 -0.73 -18.59
C GLY A 69 -15.40 -0.14 -17.20
N VAL A 70 -15.32 -0.96 -16.15
CA VAL A 70 -15.43 -0.51 -14.76
C VAL A 70 -14.03 -0.23 -14.21
N ALA A 71 -13.91 0.82 -13.39
CA ALA A 71 -12.67 1.18 -12.75
C ALA A 71 -12.16 0.02 -11.86
N PRO A 72 -10.86 -0.32 -11.92
CA PRO A 72 -10.29 -1.30 -11.00
C PRO A 72 -10.52 -0.88 -9.55
N PRO A 73 -10.90 -1.81 -8.64
CA PRO A 73 -10.95 -1.51 -7.22
C PRO A 73 -9.62 -0.95 -6.72
N VAL A 74 -9.66 0.03 -5.82
CA VAL A 74 -8.46 0.62 -5.19
C VAL A 74 -8.37 0.11 -3.76
N PHE A 75 -7.17 -0.32 -3.37
CA PHE A 75 -6.83 -0.68 -2.00
C PHE A 75 -6.02 0.42 -1.34
N GLN A 76 -6.21 0.55 -0.03
CA GLN A 76 -5.52 1.53 0.80
C GLN A 76 -4.75 0.86 1.94
N PHE A 77 -3.54 1.34 2.20
CA PHE A 77 -2.65 0.83 3.25
C PHE A 77 -1.92 1.97 3.94
N ASP A 78 -1.82 1.93 5.27
CA ASP A 78 -0.87 2.79 5.98
C ASP A 78 0.51 2.14 5.92
N CYS A 79 1.48 2.85 5.37
CA CYS A 79 2.84 2.36 5.22
C CYS A 79 3.84 3.32 5.89
N PRO A 80 4.69 2.83 6.81
CA PRO A 80 5.80 3.60 7.35
C PRO A 80 6.75 4.05 6.22
N VAL A 81 7.21 5.29 6.28
CA VAL A 81 8.19 5.87 5.34
C VAL A 81 9.59 5.72 5.93
N LEU A 82 10.48 5.09 5.16
CA LEU A 82 11.89 4.93 5.52
C LEU A 82 12.71 6.15 5.09
N SER A 83 12.45 6.64 3.88
CA SER A 83 13.20 7.77 3.29
C SER A 83 12.49 8.30 2.05
N VAL A 84 12.91 9.48 1.60
CA VAL A 84 12.52 10.06 0.32
C VAL A 84 13.68 9.88 -0.66
N THR A 85 13.40 9.36 -1.85
CA THR A 85 14.40 9.22 -2.91
C THR A 85 14.75 10.58 -3.52
N ARG A 86 15.86 10.65 -4.26
CA ARG A 86 16.32 11.90 -4.91
C ARG A 86 15.28 12.49 -5.88
N ASP A 87 14.49 11.66 -6.52
CA ASP A 87 13.40 12.06 -7.43
C ASP A 87 12.06 12.31 -6.71
N GLY A 88 12.05 12.33 -5.36
CA GLY A 88 10.90 12.70 -4.56
C GLY A 88 9.89 11.58 -4.29
N ARG A 89 10.20 10.34 -4.67
CA ARG A 89 9.38 9.16 -4.35
C ARG A 89 9.62 8.71 -2.90
N LEU A 90 8.68 7.96 -2.35
CA LEU A 90 8.76 7.49 -0.96
C LEU A 90 9.21 6.03 -0.95
N ARG A 91 10.26 5.73 -0.17
CA ARG A 91 10.59 4.35 0.20
C ARG A 91 9.79 3.99 1.43
N VAL A 92 8.92 3.00 1.33
CA VAL A 92 7.95 2.63 2.36
C VAL A 92 8.04 1.15 2.72
N ILE A 93 7.61 0.80 3.92
CA ILE A 93 7.43 -0.59 4.36
C ILE A 93 6.00 -1.02 4.02
N ALA A 94 5.88 -1.88 3.01
CA ALA A 94 4.61 -2.44 2.56
C ALA A 94 4.00 -3.38 3.62
N PRO A 95 2.70 -3.73 3.53
CA PRO A 95 2.07 -4.67 4.47
C PRO A 95 2.79 -6.01 4.62
N SER A 96 3.51 -6.46 3.59
CA SER A 96 4.35 -7.67 3.63
C SER A 96 5.63 -7.54 4.45
N GLY A 97 5.98 -6.33 4.90
CA GLY A 97 7.28 -6.02 5.51
C GLY A 97 8.36 -5.62 4.49
N ASP A 98 8.11 -5.82 3.19
CA ASP A 98 9.08 -5.44 2.15
C ASP A 98 9.21 -3.93 2.02
N VAL A 99 10.41 -3.48 1.64
CA VAL A 99 10.62 -2.10 1.20
C VAL A 99 10.16 -1.94 -0.24
N LYS A 100 9.26 -0.98 -0.49
CA LYS A 100 8.75 -0.64 -1.83
C LYS A 100 8.88 0.87 -2.07
N ILE A 101 8.86 1.27 -3.35
CA ILE A 101 8.89 2.68 -3.75
C ILE A 101 7.50 3.06 -4.25
N VAL A 102 6.96 4.18 -3.77
CA VAL A 102 5.68 4.75 -4.20
C VAL A 102 5.83 6.20 -4.60
N LEU A 103 4.89 6.70 -5.39
CA LEU A 103 4.83 8.12 -5.75
C LEU A 103 4.62 8.99 -4.50
N ARG A 104 5.01 10.26 -4.59
CA ARG A 104 4.94 11.21 -3.47
C ARG A 104 3.53 11.42 -2.92
N ASN A 105 2.52 11.21 -3.76
CA ASN A 105 1.10 11.28 -3.41
C ASN A 105 0.54 9.96 -2.84
N GLY A 106 1.39 8.99 -2.51
CA GLY A 106 1.00 7.70 -1.94
C GLY A 106 0.61 6.64 -2.98
N TRP A 107 0.48 6.95 -4.26
CA TRP A 107 0.12 5.94 -5.26
C TRP A 107 1.30 5.02 -5.59
N VAL A 108 1.05 3.71 -5.67
CA VAL A 108 2.09 2.73 -6.09
C VAL A 108 2.60 3.03 -7.49
N LYS A 109 1.70 3.49 -8.36
CA LYS A 109 1.95 4.00 -9.71
C LYS A 109 0.78 4.88 -10.12
N GLU A 110 0.93 5.62 -11.21
CA GLU A 110 -0.18 6.38 -11.80
C GLU A 110 -1.40 5.46 -12.04
N PRO A 111 -2.59 5.82 -11.54
CA PRO A 111 -3.81 5.04 -11.74
C PRO A 111 -4.20 4.97 -13.22
N SER A 112 -4.97 3.94 -13.55
CA SER A 112 -5.63 3.85 -14.86
C SER A 112 -6.48 5.08 -15.16
N TYR A 113 -6.76 5.33 -16.44
CA TYR A 113 -7.57 6.49 -16.86
C TYR A 113 -8.94 6.54 -16.15
N LEU A 114 -9.50 5.38 -15.79
CA LEU A 114 -10.77 5.25 -15.07
C LEU A 114 -10.68 5.77 -13.63
N ASN A 115 -9.53 5.60 -12.96
CA ASN A 115 -9.29 6.06 -11.59
C ASN A 115 -8.48 7.35 -11.50
N ARG A 116 -8.08 7.95 -12.62
CA ARG A 116 -7.24 9.16 -12.64
C ARG A 116 -7.87 10.35 -11.89
N HIS A 117 -9.20 10.42 -11.86
CA HIS A 117 -9.95 11.41 -11.09
C HIS A 117 -9.69 11.35 -9.58
N LEU A 118 -9.12 10.26 -9.06
CA LEU A 118 -8.76 10.12 -7.64
C LEU A 118 -7.45 10.84 -7.27
N LEU A 119 -6.60 11.19 -8.26
CA LEU A 119 -5.34 11.92 -8.01
C LEU A 119 -5.57 13.34 -7.53
N THR A 120 -6.66 13.98 -7.96
CA THR A 120 -7.01 15.36 -7.59
C THR A 120 -7.66 15.46 -6.22
N GLN A 121 -8.15 14.35 -5.66
CA GLN A 121 -8.90 14.32 -4.41
C GLN A 121 -8.05 13.93 -3.18
N GLY A 122 -6.77 13.59 -3.37
CA GLY A 122 -5.82 13.26 -2.29
C GLY A 122 -5.12 14.47 -1.65
N LYS A 123 -5.60 15.70 -1.92
CA LYS A 123 -5.13 16.94 -1.29
C LYS A 123 -6.16 17.39 -0.25
N SER A 124 -6.10 16.83 0.94
CA SER A 124 -6.81 17.31 2.12
C SER A 124 -5.89 17.24 3.31
#